data_AF-A0A9D3UUZ9-F1
#
_entry.id   AF-A0A9D3UUZ9-F1
#
_cell.length_a   1.000
_cell.length_b   1.000
_cell.length_c   1.000
_cell.angle_alpha   90.00
_cell.angle_beta   90.00
_cell.angle_gamma   90.00
#
_symmetry.space_group_name_H-M   'P 1'
#
loop_
_entity.id
_entity.type
_entity.pdbx_description
1 polymer ?
#
loop_
_entity_poly.entity_id
_entity_poly.type
_entity_poly.pdbx_seq_one_letter_code
_entity_poly.pdbx_strand_id
1 'polypeptide(L)' 'MHWKGLWALFSFHREVKDAFIPNKKSKVGSRFGFVRFSSVTYAQRVIKRLNGFILLGYRIGSENG' A
#
# COMPACT_ATOMS: atom_id res chain seq x y z
N MET A 1 -9.78 7.81 2.28
CA MET A 1 -8.71 7.06 2.97
C MET A 1 -7.81 8.06 3.66
N HIS A 2 -7.85 8.05 5.00
CA HIS A 2 -6.91 8.77 5.84
C HIS A 2 -5.61 7.94 5.88
N TRP A 3 -4.43 8.57 5.84
CA TRP A 3 -3.12 7.89 5.86
C TRP A 3 -2.97 6.85 6.98
N LYS A 4 -3.69 7.05 8.09
CA LYS A 4 -3.81 6.12 9.22
C LYS A 4 -4.32 4.72 8.83
N GLY A 5 -5.21 4.60 7.84
CA GLY A 5 -5.75 3.31 7.41
C GLY A 5 -4.76 2.47 6.58
N LEU A 6 -3.91 3.15 5.80
CA LEU A 6 -2.82 2.50 5.08
C LEU A 6 -1.75 2.07 6.08
N TRP A 7 -1.34 2.97 6.98
CA TRP A 7 -0.44 2.65 8.08
C TRP A 7 -0.93 1.43 8.85
N ALA A 8 -2.17 1.42 9.37
CA ALA A 8 -2.71 0.27 10.11
C ALA A 8 -2.67 -1.06 9.34
N LEU A 9 -2.88 -1.05 8.01
CA LEU A 9 -2.81 -2.26 7.18
C LEU A 9 -1.39 -2.83 7.11
N PHE A 10 -0.39 -1.94 7.03
CA PHE A 10 1.00 -2.34 6.79
C PHE A 10 1.82 -2.42 8.09
N SER A 11 1.47 -1.67 9.13
CA SER A 11 2.16 -1.60 10.43
C SER A 11 2.12 -2.88 11.24
N PHE A 12 1.30 -3.86 10.86
CA PHE A 12 1.38 -5.20 11.43
C PHE A 12 2.74 -5.85 11.15
N HIS A 13 3.42 -5.40 10.10
CA HIS A 13 4.79 -5.78 9.77
C HIS A 13 5.77 -4.72 10.30
N ARG A 14 6.71 -5.10 11.18
CA ARG A 14 7.78 -4.24 11.74
C ARG A 14 8.77 -3.69 10.70
N GLU A 15 8.46 -3.85 9.42
CA GLU A 15 9.37 -3.71 8.28
C GLU A 15 8.98 -2.56 7.36
N VAL A 16 7.85 -1.94 7.64
CA VAL A 16 7.41 -0.73 6.96
C VAL A 16 8.20 0.43 7.52
N LYS A 17 9.05 0.99 6.67
CA LYS A 17 9.88 2.16 6.99
C LYS A 17 9.08 3.45 6.82
N ASP A 18 8.19 3.48 5.84
CA ASP A 18 7.38 4.67 5.55
C ASP A 18 6.14 4.31 4.71
N ALA A 19 5.10 5.14 4.80
CA ALA A 19 3.90 5.03 3.97
C ALA A 19 3.42 6.43 3.56
N PHE A 20 3.31 6.65 2.25
CA PHE A 20 2.99 7.93 1.66
C PHE A 20 1.75 7.84 0.77
N ILE A 21 0.75 8.69 1.02
CA ILE A 21 -0.42 8.84 0.15
C ILE A 21 -0.40 10.25 -0.43
N PRO A 22 -0.14 10.40 -1.75
CA PRO A 22 -0.30 11.68 -2.41
C PRO A 22 -1.73 12.21 -2.24
N ASN A 23 -1.88 13.49 -1.92
CA ASN A 23 -3.19 14.16 -1.95
C ASN A 23 -3.76 14.28 -3.37
N LYS A 24 -2.88 14.23 -4.38
CA LYS A 24 -3.24 14.28 -5.80
C LYS A 24 -3.84 12.94 -6.23
N LYS A 25 -5.02 12.98 -6.87
CA LYS A 25 -5.62 11.82 -7.55
C LYS A 25 -4.89 11.55 -8.87
N SER A 26 -4.90 10.31 -9.33
CA SER A 26 -4.45 9.97 -10.68
C SER A 26 -5.33 10.65 -11.74
N LYS A 27 -4.88 10.65 -13.00
CA LYS A 27 -5.65 11.22 -14.13
C LYS A 27 -7.06 10.62 -14.27
N VAL A 28 -7.26 9.39 -13.78
CA VAL A 28 -8.54 8.67 -13.78
C VAL A 28 -9.29 8.78 -12.45
N GLY A 29 -8.91 9.71 -11.58
CA GLY A 29 -9.60 9.96 -10.30
C GLY A 29 -9.33 8.94 -9.19
N SER A 30 -8.46 7.96 -9.44
CA SER A 30 -8.10 6.93 -8.46
C SER A 30 -7.05 7.45 -7.47
N ARG A 31 -7.12 6.99 -6.22
CA ARG A 31 -6.07 7.24 -5.21
C ARG A 31 -5.06 6.10 -5.24
N PHE A 32 -3.79 6.44 -5.10
CA PHE A 32 -2.68 5.50 -4.97
C PHE A 32 -1.86 5.88 -3.74
N GLY A 33 -1.04 4.95 -3.26
CA GLY A 33 -0.14 5.18 -2.14
C GLY A 33 1.10 4.31 -2.29
N PHE A 34 2.20 4.77 -1.71
CA PHE A 34 3.48 4.09 -1.72
C PHE A 34 3.79 3.62 -0.30
N VAL A 35 4.35 2.42 -0.19
CA VAL A 35 4.82 1.88 1.08
C VAL A 35 6.26 1.44 0.89
N ARG A 36 7.16 1.97 1.71
CA ARG A 36 8.58 1.62 1.67
C ARG A 36 8.88 0.55 2.71
N PHE A 37 9.37 -0.59 2.24
CA PHE A 37 9.83 -1.68 3.10
C PHE A 37 11.34 -1.63 3.30
N SER A 38 11.81 -2.20 4.42
CA SER A 38 13.23 -2.35 4.70
C SER A 38 13.92 -3.44 3.88
N SER A 39 13.15 -4.37 3.29
CA SER A 39 13.69 -5.46 2.46
C SER A 39 12.76 -5.79 1.30
N VAL A 40 13.39 -6.04 0.14
CA VAL A 40 12.72 -6.40 -1.11
C VAL A 40 11.94 -7.71 -0.97
N THR A 41 12.46 -8.67 -0.20
CA THR A 41 11.79 -9.96 0.02
C THR A 41 10.41 -9.78 0.67
N TYR A 42 10.29 -8.82 1.59
CA TYR A 42 9.02 -8.51 2.24
C TYR A 42 8.09 -7.71 1.36
N ALA A 43 8.62 -6.75 0.59
CA ALA A 43 7.85 -6.04 -0.43
C ALA A 43 7.19 -7.04 -1.40
N GLN A 44 7.95 -8.04 -1.89
CA GLN A 44 7.43 -9.08 -2.77
C GLN A 44 6.35 -9.95 -2.13
N ARG A 45 6.53 -10.36 -0.85
CA ARG A 45 5.51 -11.14 -0.12
C ARG A 45 4.21 -10.35 0.03
N VAL A 46 4.33 -9.08 0.39
CA VAL A 46 3.19 -8.18 0.57
C VAL A 46 2.47 -7.95 -0.76
N ILE A 47 3.21 -7.74 -1.86
CA ILE A 47 2.63 -7.64 -3.21
C ILE A 47 1.83 -8.88 -3.55
N LYS A 48 2.40 -10.09 -3.38
CA LYS A 48 1.69 -11.34 -3.65
C LYS A 48 0.42 -11.49 -2.81
N ARG A 49 0.45 -11.03 -1.56
CA ARG A 49 -0.66 -11.19 -0.60
C ARG A 49 -1.75 -10.14 -0.78
N LEU A 50 -1.38 -8.92 -1.19
CA LEU A 50 -2.32 -7.80 -1.34
C LEU A 50 -2.83 -7.63 -2.77
N ASN A 51 -2.20 -8.27 -3.77
CA ASN A 51 -2.70 -8.23 -5.14
C ASN A 51 -4.10 -8.84 -5.21
N GLY A 52 -5.11 -8.00 -5.46
CA GLY A 52 -6.51 -8.40 -5.49
C GLY A 52 -7.21 -8.39 -4.13
N PHE A 53 -6.54 -7.97 -3.05
CA PHE A 53 -7.15 -7.83 -1.74
C PHE A 53 -8.16 -6.68 -1.75
N ILE A 54 -9.37 -6.91 -1.22
CA ILE A 54 -10.40 -5.88 -1.11
C ILE A 54 -10.34 -5.30 0.30
N LEU A 55 -9.93 -4.04 0.39
CA LEU A 55 -9.96 -3.29 1.65
C LEU A 55 -11.06 -2.24 1.57
N LEU A 56 -12.04 -2.34 2.46
CA LEU A 56 -13.15 -1.36 2.57
C LEU A 56 -13.89 -1.13 1.23
N GLY A 57 -14.06 -2.19 0.43
CA GLY A 57 -14.72 -2.13 -0.88
C GLY A 57 -13.82 -1.68 -2.04
N TYR A 58 -12.54 -1.38 -1.80
CA TYR A 58 -11.57 -1.02 -2.83
C TYR A 58 -10.60 -2.17 -3.10
N ARG A 59 -10.46 -2.55 -4.37
CA ARG A 59 -9.44 -3.52 -4.80
C ARG A 59 -8.06 -2.87 -4.74
N ILE A 60 -7.17 -3.44 -3.94
CA ILE A 60 -5.77 -3.03 -3.87
C ILE A 60 -4.99 -3.80 -4.93
N GLY A 61 -4.28 -3.06 -5.78
CA GLY A 61 -3.19 -3.56 -6.61
C GLY A 61 -1.87 -3.13 -5.99
N SER A 62 -0.89 -4.03 -5.95
CA SER A 62 0.46 -3.70 -5.52
C SER A 62 1.42 -4.19 -6.60
N GLU A 63 2.38 -3.35 -6.96
CA GLU A 63 3.37 -3.62 -8.00
C GLU A 63 4.74 -3.13 -7.52
N ASN A 64 5.82 -3.78 -7.98
CA ASN A 64 7.16 -3.27 -7.78
C ASN A 64 7.43 -2.26 -8.90
N GLY A 65 7.63 -0.99 -8.54
CA GLY A 65 8.10 0.06 -9.44
C GLY A 65 9.62 0.16 -9.45
#